data_AF-A0A1A7X747-F1
#
_entry.id   AF-A0A1A7X747-F1
#
_cell.length_a   1.000
_cell.length_b   1.000
_cell.length_c   1.000
_cell.angle_alpha   90.00
_cell.angle_beta   90.00
_cell.angle_gamma   90.00
#
_symmetry.space_group_name_H-M   'P 1'
#
loop_
_entity.id
_entity.type
_entity.pdbx_description
1 polymer ?
#
loop_
_entity_poly.entity_id
_entity_poly.type
_entity_poly.pdbx_seq_one_letter_code
_entity_poly.pdbx_strand_id
1 'polypeptide(L)'
;LIPGLQPLVLWMANSIELLHFIQQEVPQLLPHRQEPQDADLLYSEMSSTRTACEEAMTVLEEVIMFTFQQSVYYLTKSMYSALSGLLDGNPFSERGQLRVPDGLSNILEVLKEALKLLTTFQVHPDISLQLCAYLFFFINASLFNTLMERGSVAGFYQWSRGVQIRANLDMLMDWSQSIGLGDLASEFLQKFSAAVNLLATPKETLLQASWTSLRMEFAALKPAQLHHMLREYSAGKACPAEWSPSPEDTEDTLRTADILESFDNHPPLILPSSTFHLELSKPTVEPALFQQLARLQDFVVRLHCSETVAEQDGGKQVPNGLSAHQVVSGPSAGPCPEGEHDRASPAEPAQARGSHGDLSSCEAVLTQKLKNLELQNTLPRR
;
A
#
# COMPACT_ATOMS: atom_id res chain seq x y z
N LEU A 1 0.15 10.26 -6.05
CA LEU A 1 -0.61 9.56 -4.99
C LEU A 1 0.27 8.57 -4.24
N ILE A 2 1.01 7.69 -4.91
CA ILE A 2 1.87 6.66 -4.29
C ILE A 2 2.92 7.21 -3.30
N PRO A 3 3.62 8.34 -3.55
CA PRO A 3 4.55 8.89 -2.54
C PRO A 3 3.87 9.28 -1.21
N GLY A 4 2.58 9.60 -1.23
CA GLY A 4 1.80 9.88 -0.02
C GLY A 4 1.51 8.65 0.84
N LEU A 5 1.76 7.43 0.33
CA LEU A 5 1.61 6.19 1.09
C LEU A 5 2.82 5.87 1.98
N GLN A 6 3.96 6.55 1.78
CA GLN A 6 5.19 6.28 2.53
C GLN A 6 4.97 6.27 4.06
N PRO A 7 4.31 7.27 4.67
CA PRO A 7 4.09 7.25 6.12
C PRO A 7 3.17 6.10 6.56
N LEU A 8 2.15 5.77 5.76
CA LEU A 8 1.21 4.68 6.07
C LEU A 8 1.90 3.32 6.04
N VAL A 9 2.71 3.07 5.02
CA VAL A 9 3.45 1.81 4.87
C VAL A 9 4.52 1.67 5.94
N LEU A 10 5.17 2.78 6.32
CA LEU A 10 6.10 2.79 7.46
C LEU A 10 5.38 2.40 8.76
N TRP A 11 4.22 3.01 9.06
CA TRP A 11 3.43 2.64 10.23
C TRP A 11 3.00 1.19 10.19
N MET A 12 2.53 0.70 9.05
CA MET A 12 2.15 -0.71 8.86
C MET A 12 3.31 -1.64 9.21
N ALA A 13 4.50 -1.42 8.62
CA ALA A 13 5.68 -2.26 8.86
C ALA A 13 6.08 -2.27 10.34
N ASN A 14 6.15 -1.09 10.97
CA ASN A 14 6.53 -1.00 12.37
C ASN A 14 5.47 -1.60 13.30
N SER A 15 4.18 -1.41 13.02
CA SER A 15 3.10 -1.97 13.84
C SER A 15 3.08 -3.49 13.80
N ILE A 16 3.43 -4.12 12.67
CA ILE A 16 3.58 -5.58 12.56
C ILE A 16 4.70 -6.08 13.47
N GLU A 17 5.87 -5.44 13.43
CA GLU A 17 7.01 -5.80 14.28
C GLU A 17 6.72 -5.55 15.77
N LEU A 18 6.07 -4.44 16.12
CA LEU A 18 5.67 -4.12 17.49
C LEU A 18 4.60 -5.08 18.02
N LEU A 19 3.66 -5.50 17.18
CA LEU A 19 2.66 -6.48 17.57
C LEU A 19 3.33 -7.81 17.92
N HIS A 20 4.24 -8.28 17.08
CA HIS A 20 5.02 -9.48 17.34
C HIS A 20 5.86 -9.35 18.62
N PHE A 21 6.52 -8.21 18.81
CA PHE A 21 7.30 -7.91 19.99
C PHE A 21 6.49 -8.07 21.29
N ILE A 22 5.31 -7.47 21.34
CA ILE A 22 4.44 -7.54 22.52
C ILE A 22 3.95 -8.98 22.74
N GLN A 23 3.69 -9.73 21.66
CA GLN A 23 3.23 -11.11 21.74
C GLN A 23 4.30 -12.08 22.24
N GLN A 24 5.55 -11.94 21.78
CA GLN A 24 6.60 -12.94 22.01
C GLN A 24 7.65 -12.52 23.04
N GLU A 25 8.13 -11.27 22.99
CA GLU A 25 9.30 -10.84 23.76
C GLU A 25 8.90 -10.24 25.12
N VAL A 26 7.81 -9.46 25.18
CA VAL A 26 7.35 -8.87 26.44
C VAL A 26 7.07 -9.92 27.53
N PRO A 27 6.40 -11.06 27.25
CA PRO A 27 6.23 -12.12 28.24
C PRO A 27 7.54 -12.70 28.78
N GLN A 28 8.61 -12.68 27.98
CA GLN A 28 9.94 -13.17 28.39
C GLN A 28 10.70 -12.16 29.24
N LEU A 29 10.44 -10.85 29.05
CA LEU A 29 11.02 -9.76 29.83
C LEU A 29 10.38 -9.62 31.21
N LEU A 30 9.16 -10.11 31.39
CA LEU A 30 8.47 -10.05 32.68
C LEU A 30 9.22 -10.92 33.71
N PRO A 31 9.59 -10.35 34.87
CA PRO A 31 10.45 -11.02 35.82
C PRO A 31 9.78 -12.27 36.42
N HIS A 32 10.40 -13.43 36.22
CA HIS A 32 10.09 -14.64 37.00
C HIS A 32 10.79 -14.55 38.38
N ARG A 33 10.48 -13.51 39.18
CA ARG A 33 11.18 -13.26 40.45
C ARG A 33 10.64 -14.20 41.54
N GLN A 34 11.43 -15.22 41.88
CA GLN A 34 11.13 -16.27 42.87
C GLN A 34 11.17 -15.81 44.35
N GLU A 35 10.97 -14.52 44.66
CA GLU A 35 11.02 -14.04 46.04
C GLU A 35 9.63 -14.15 46.70
N PRO A 36 9.43 -14.98 47.75
CA PRO A 36 8.10 -15.35 48.25
C PRO A 36 7.33 -14.25 49.00
N GLN A 37 7.90 -13.06 49.21
CA GLN A 37 7.37 -12.11 50.19
C GLN A 37 6.30 -11.15 49.64
N ASP A 38 6.13 -11.02 48.32
CA ASP A 38 5.16 -10.10 47.69
C ASP A 38 4.35 -10.75 46.54
N ALA A 39 4.01 -12.04 46.65
CA ALA A 39 3.37 -12.79 45.57
C ALA A 39 2.04 -12.18 45.05
N ASP A 40 1.20 -11.63 45.93
CA ASP A 40 -0.09 -11.03 45.54
C ASP A 40 0.08 -9.69 44.82
N LEU A 41 1.03 -8.85 45.25
CA LEU A 41 1.35 -7.58 44.58
C LEU A 41 1.96 -7.84 43.20
N LEU A 42 2.87 -8.80 43.10
CA LEU A 42 3.46 -9.24 41.84
C LEU A 42 2.41 -9.82 40.88
N TYR A 43 1.48 -10.63 41.37
CA TYR A 43 0.38 -11.16 40.55
C TYR A 43 -0.54 -10.06 40.03
N SER A 44 -0.85 -9.07 40.86
CA SER A 44 -1.64 -7.89 40.46
C SER A 44 -0.93 -7.06 39.38
N GLU A 45 0.38 -6.82 39.54
CA GLU A 45 1.20 -6.09 38.57
C GLU A 45 1.33 -6.84 37.22
N MET A 46 1.56 -8.16 37.27
CA MET A 46 1.58 -9.01 36.08
C MET A 46 0.23 -9.03 35.36
N SER A 47 -0.87 -9.12 36.12
CA SER A 47 -2.23 -9.06 35.55
C SER A 47 -2.48 -7.70 34.90
N SER A 48 -2.13 -6.59 35.56
CA SER A 48 -2.29 -5.25 35.00
C SER A 48 -1.45 -5.05 33.74
N THR A 49 -0.22 -5.58 33.72
CA THR A 49 0.67 -5.49 32.56
C THR A 49 0.12 -6.28 31.38
N ARG A 50 -0.41 -7.48 31.64
CA ARG A 50 -1.08 -8.30 30.62
C ARG A 50 -2.28 -7.57 30.02
N THR A 51 -3.16 -6.99 30.85
CA THR A 51 -4.31 -6.23 30.35
C THR A 51 -3.87 -5.05 29.48
N ALA A 52 -2.86 -4.29 29.90
CA ALA A 52 -2.31 -3.19 29.10
C ALA A 52 -1.71 -3.68 27.77
N CYS A 53 -1.08 -4.85 27.75
CA CYS A 53 -0.56 -5.46 26.52
C CYS A 53 -1.70 -5.88 25.57
N GLU A 54 -2.77 -6.49 26.08
CA GLU A 54 -3.94 -6.88 25.29
C GLU A 54 -4.62 -5.65 24.64
N GLU A 55 -4.72 -4.53 25.37
CA GLU A 55 -5.20 -3.25 24.83
C GLU A 55 -4.27 -2.69 23.75
N ALA A 56 -2.95 -2.68 23.99
CA ALA A 56 -1.97 -2.19 23.02
C ALA A 56 -1.95 -3.05 21.73
N MET A 57 -2.07 -4.38 21.87
CA MET A 57 -2.16 -5.30 20.73
C MET A 57 -3.37 -4.99 19.86
N THR A 58 -4.54 -4.78 20.48
CA THR A 58 -5.78 -4.44 19.78
C THR A 58 -5.60 -3.16 18.95
N VAL A 59 -5.00 -2.12 19.54
CA VAL A 59 -4.72 -0.85 18.82
C VAL A 59 -3.74 -1.07 17.66
N LEU A 60 -2.70 -1.89 17.85
CA LEU A 60 -1.75 -2.19 16.77
C LEU A 60 -2.41 -2.95 15.61
N GLU A 61 -3.29 -3.92 15.92
CA GLU A 61 -4.07 -4.64 14.90
C GLU A 61 -4.96 -3.68 14.09
N GLU A 62 -5.61 -2.72 14.74
CA GLU A 62 -6.39 -1.68 14.06
C GLU A 62 -5.53 -0.80 13.15
N VAL A 63 -4.34 -0.41 13.61
CA VAL A 63 -3.39 0.37 12.79
C VAL A 63 -2.94 -0.44 11.57
N ILE A 64 -2.63 -1.72 11.73
CA ILE A 64 -2.24 -2.60 10.62
C ILE A 64 -3.39 -2.73 9.61
N MET A 65 -4.60 -3.01 10.09
CA MET A 65 -5.79 -3.12 9.25
C MET A 65 -6.05 -1.82 8.48
N PHE A 66 -6.06 -0.68 9.18
CA PHE A 66 -6.35 0.61 8.57
C PHE A 66 -5.29 1.00 7.53
N THR A 67 -4.01 0.84 7.86
CA THR A 67 -2.90 1.17 6.94
C THR A 67 -2.91 0.27 5.71
N PHE A 68 -3.23 -1.03 5.86
CA PHE A 68 -3.42 -1.94 4.74
C PHE A 68 -4.59 -1.50 3.83
N GLN A 69 -5.76 -1.23 4.41
CA GLN A 69 -6.94 -0.79 3.68
C GLN A 69 -6.72 0.54 2.94
N GLN A 70 -6.05 1.51 3.57
CA GLN A 70 -5.71 2.77 2.89
C GLN A 70 -4.73 2.55 1.74
N SER A 71 -3.73 1.68 1.93
CA SER A 71 -2.78 1.31 0.87
C SER A 71 -3.53 0.72 -0.33
N VAL A 72 -4.41 -0.25 -0.09
CA VAL A 72 -5.32 -0.82 -1.10
C VAL A 72 -6.13 0.28 -1.79
N TYR A 73 -6.82 1.13 -1.04
CA TYR A 73 -7.69 2.17 -1.61
C TYR A 73 -6.94 3.11 -2.55
N TYR A 74 -5.78 3.64 -2.14
CA TYR A 74 -5.05 4.60 -2.97
C TYR A 74 -4.39 3.93 -4.18
N LEU A 75 -3.90 2.69 -4.05
CA LEU A 75 -3.31 1.95 -5.16
C LEU A 75 -4.36 1.59 -6.21
N THR A 76 -5.50 1.02 -5.79
CA THR A 76 -6.63 0.68 -6.67
C THR A 76 -7.20 1.92 -7.36
N LYS A 77 -7.40 3.01 -6.61
CA LYS A 77 -7.82 4.31 -7.18
C LYS A 77 -6.83 4.85 -8.21
N SER A 78 -5.52 4.68 -7.98
CA SER A 78 -4.49 5.15 -8.91
C SER A 78 -4.44 4.36 -10.21
N MET A 79 -4.74 3.05 -10.18
CA MET A 79 -4.73 2.21 -11.38
C MET A 79 -6.08 2.19 -12.12
N TYR A 80 -7.20 2.50 -11.45
CA TYR A 80 -8.55 2.33 -12.00
C TYR A 80 -8.75 3.02 -13.35
N SER A 81 -8.25 4.25 -13.52
CA SER A 81 -8.36 4.99 -14.79
C SER A 81 -7.57 4.36 -15.94
N ALA A 82 -6.58 3.53 -15.65
CA ALA A 82 -5.74 2.86 -16.65
C ALA A 82 -6.26 1.46 -17.04
N LEU A 83 -7.13 0.84 -16.23
CA LEU A 83 -7.61 -0.53 -16.45
C LEU A 83 -8.26 -0.71 -17.82
N SER A 84 -9.11 0.21 -18.25
CA SER A 84 -9.75 0.15 -19.57
C SER A 84 -8.75 0.09 -20.72
N GLY A 85 -7.56 0.67 -20.53
CA GLY A 85 -6.48 0.64 -21.52
C GLY A 85 -5.90 -0.76 -21.75
N LEU A 86 -6.11 -1.71 -20.84
CA LEU A 86 -5.78 -3.13 -21.08
C LEU A 86 -6.76 -3.76 -22.09
N LEU A 87 -8.02 -3.31 -22.10
CA LEU A 87 -9.02 -3.77 -23.07
C LEU A 87 -8.90 -3.10 -24.44
N ASP A 88 -8.49 -1.83 -24.45
CA ASP A 88 -8.48 -0.99 -25.65
C ASP A 88 -7.13 -0.95 -26.38
N GLY A 89 -6.04 -1.22 -25.67
CA GLY A 89 -4.68 -1.16 -26.20
C GLY A 89 -4.42 -2.24 -27.26
N ASN A 90 -3.87 -1.84 -28.41
CA ASN A 90 -3.38 -2.78 -29.41
C ASN A 90 -1.90 -3.12 -29.12
N PRO A 91 -1.56 -4.37 -28.77
CA PRO A 91 -0.18 -4.76 -28.50
C PRO A 91 0.65 -4.94 -29.77
N PHE A 92 0.04 -4.98 -30.96
CA PHE A 92 0.74 -5.26 -32.20
C PHE A 92 1.14 -3.98 -32.92
N SER A 93 2.44 -3.78 -33.12
CA SER A 93 2.96 -2.72 -34.00
C SER A 93 2.67 -2.99 -35.47
N GLU A 94 2.88 -1.99 -36.33
CA GLU A 94 2.76 -2.12 -37.81
C GLU A 94 3.63 -3.25 -38.40
N ARG A 95 4.69 -3.65 -37.68
CA ARG A 95 5.60 -4.74 -38.06
C ARG A 95 5.24 -6.09 -37.42
N GLY A 96 4.12 -6.18 -36.72
CA GLY A 96 3.68 -7.38 -36.01
C GLY A 96 4.43 -7.67 -34.70
N GLN A 97 5.32 -6.77 -34.26
CA GLN A 97 6.02 -6.92 -32.98
C GLN A 97 5.12 -6.52 -31.81
N LEU A 98 5.21 -7.27 -30.72
CA LEU A 98 4.55 -6.98 -29.45
C LEU A 98 5.14 -5.72 -28.79
N ARG A 99 4.26 -4.86 -28.28
CA ARG A 99 4.57 -3.64 -27.53
C ARG A 99 3.60 -3.50 -26.38
N VAL A 100 4.09 -3.01 -25.25
CA VAL A 100 3.26 -2.69 -24.07
C VAL A 100 2.41 -1.46 -24.39
N PRO A 101 1.07 -1.55 -24.41
CA PRO A 101 0.23 -0.37 -24.60
C PRO A 101 0.28 0.58 -23.40
N ASP A 102 0.01 1.87 -23.60
CA ASP A 102 0.09 2.89 -22.55
C ASP A 102 -0.76 2.56 -21.31
N GLY A 103 -1.96 2.00 -21.52
CA GLY A 103 -2.84 1.54 -20.44
C GLY A 103 -2.20 0.48 -19.57
N LEU A 104 -1.64 -0.57 -20.19
CA LEU A 104 -0.92 -1.62 -19.48
C LEU A 104 0.34 -1.07 -18.81
N SER A 105 1.08 -0.18 -19.48
CA SER A 105 2.26 0.46 -18.89
C SER A 105 1.91 1.17 -17.58
N ASN A 106 0.82 1.94 -17.55
CA ASN A 106 0.40 2.66 -16.34
C ASN A 106 0.02 1.69 -15.20
N ILE A 107 -0.65 0.57 -15.50
CA ILE A 107 -0.98 -0.46 -14.50
C ILE A 107 0.32 -1.05 -13.93
N LEU A 108 1.27 -1.42 -14.79
CA LEU A 108 2.56 -1.97 -14.39
C LEU A 108 3.36 -0.99 -13.54
N GLU A 109 3.36 0.30 -13.87
CA GLU A 109 4.06 1.32 -13.08
C GLU A 109 3.47 1.46 -11.67
N VAL A 110 2.14 1.40 -11.51
CA VAL A 110 1.52 1.41 -10.17
C VAL A 110 1.94 0.18 -9.37
N LEU A 111 1.94 -1.02 -9.99
CA LEU A 111 2.34 -2.26 -9.31
C LEU A 111 3.82 -2.25 -8.93
N LYS A 112 4.71 -1.78 -9.83
CA LYS A 112 6.15 -1.65 -9.55
C LYS A 112 6.43 -0.68 -8.41
N GLU A 113 5.79 0.50 -8.42
CA GLU A 113 5.98 1.47 -7.35
C GLU A 113 5.40 0.97 -6.02
N ALA A 114 4.30 0.20 -6.03
CA ALA A 114 3.80 -0.47 -4.83
C ALA A 114 4.82 -1.47 -4.27
N LEU A 115 5.36 -2.36 -5.10
CA LEU A 115 6.38 -3.34 -4.69
C LEU A 115 7.65 -2.68 -4.15
N LYS A 116 8.10 -1.63 -4.84
CA LYS A 116 9.25 -0.83 -4.40
C LYS A 116 8.98 -0.18 -3.04
N LEU A 117 7.78 0.33 -2.82
CA LEU A 117 7.37 0.91 -1.54
C LEU A 117 7.42 -0.13 -0.41
N LEU A 118 6.80 -1.29 -0.61
CA LEU A 118 6.80 -2.40 0.35
C LEU A 118 8.22 -2.86 0.69
N THR A 119 9.07 -3.00 -0.34
CA THR A 119 10.47 -3.40 -0.18
C THR A 119 11.28 -2.34 0.56
N THR A 120 11.10 -1.06 0.22
CA THR A 120 11.84 0.06 0.83
C THR A 120 11.58 0.17 2.33
N PHE A 121 10.34 -0.06 2.74
CA PHE A 121 9.94 -0.01 4.15
C PHE A 121 10.01 -1.37 4.86
N GLN A 122 10.52 -2.40 4.20
CA GLN A 122 10.65 -3.76 4.73
C GLN A 122 9.34 -4.27 5.33
N VAL A 123 8.22 -4.07 4.63
CA VAL A 123 6.94 -4.64 5.04
C VAL A 123 7.05 -6.16 5.04
N HIS A 124 6.48 -6.79 6.06
CA HIS A 124 6.49 -8.23 6.21
C HIS A 124 6.08 -8.96 4.89
N PRO A 125 6.82 -10.01 4.46
CA PRO A 125 6.55 -10.71 3.20
C PRO A 125 5.10 -11.17 3.03
N ASP A 126 4.50 -11.78 4.05
CA ASP A 126 3.11 -12.23 4.02
C ASP A 126 2.12 -11.09 3.73
N ILE A 127 2.32 -9.91 4.34
CA ILE A 127 1.47 -8.74 4.11
C ILE A 127 1.71 -8.16 2.72
N SER A 128 2.96 -8.19 2.24
CA SER A 128 3.29 -7.78 0.88
C SER A 128 2.61 -8.66 -0.17
N LEU A 129 2.62 -9.98 0.02
CA LEU A 129 1.92 -10.95 -0.84
C LEU A 129 0.40 -10.75 -0.81
N GLN A 130 -0.18 -10.55 0.38
CA GLN A 130 -1.62 -10.28 0.51
C GLN A 130 -2.03 -8.97 -0.16
N LEU A 131 -1.20 -7.93 -0.10
CA LEU A 131 -1.47 -6.70 -0.84
C LEU A 131 -1.44 -6.96 -2.36
N CYS A 132 -0.45 -7.70 -2.86
CA CYS A 132 -0.39 -8.08 -4.28
C CYS A 132 -1.61 -8.91 -4.71
N ALA A 133 -2.03 -9.87 -3.88
CA ALA A 133 -3.22 -10.69 -4.08
C ALA A 133 -4.48 -9.81 -4.24
N TYR A 134 -4.64 -8.84 -3.34
CA TYR A 134 -5.76 -7.89 -3.41
C TYR A 134 -5.72 -7.08 -4.71
N LEU A 135 -4.55 -6.59 -5.12
CA LEU A 135 -4.43 -5.82 -6.36
C LEU A 135 -4.76 -6.66 -7.60
N PHE A 136 -4.32 -7.92 -7.66
CA PHE A 136 -4.70 -8.83 -8.75
C PHE A 136 -6.20 -9.15 -8.74
N PHE A 137 -6.78 -9.38 -7.56
CA PHE A 137 -8.23 -9.53 -7.41
C PHE A 137 -8.98 -8.32 -7.97
N PHE A 138 -8.55 -7.11 -7.60
CA PHE A 138 -9.16 -5.86 -8.07
C PHE A 138 -9.05 -5.69 -9.59
N ILE A 139 -7.87 -5.97 -10.16
CA ILE A 139 -7.63 -5.94 -11.61
C ILE A 139 -8.57 -6.93 -12.30
N ASN A 140 -8.66 -8.17 -11.82
CA ASN A 140 -9.55 -9.20 -12.35
C ASN A 140 -11.01 -8.74 -12.36
N ALA A 141 -11.55 -8.37 -11.19
CA ALA A 141 -12.97 -8.01 -11.05
C ALA A 141 -13.32 -6.77 -11.88
N SER A 142 -12.47 -5.74 -11.86
CA SER A 142 -12.71 -4.50 -12.59
C SER A 142 -12.63 -4.68 -14.11
N LEU A 143 -11.63 -5.41 -14.62
CA LEU A 143 -11.50 -5.69 -16.05
C LEU A 143 -12.62 -6.61 -16.53
N PHE A 144 -12.96 -7.63 -15.76
CA PHE A 144 -14.04 -8.54 -16.07
C PHE A 144 -15.39 -7.81 -16.15
N ASN A 145 -15.71 -6.97 -15.16
CA ASN A 145 -16.95 -6.18 -15.19
C ASN A 145 -16.99 -5.23 -16.38
N THR A 146 -15.88 -4.53 -16.64
CA THR A 146 -15.77 -3.64 -17.81
C THR A 146 -15.94 -4.42 -19.12
N LEU A 147 -15.39 -5.63 -19.22
CA LEU A 147 -15.53 -6.51 -20.37
C LEU A 147 -17.01 -6.90 -20.58
N MET A 148 -17.70 -7.33 -19.52
CA MET A 148 -19.10 -7.74 -19.57
C MET A 148 -20.05 -6.61 -19.95
N GLU A 149 -19.82 -5.41 -19.40
CA GLU A 149 -20.57 -4.20 -19.71
C GLU A 149 -20.39 -3.80 -21.18
N ARG A 150 -19.14 -3.70 -21.65
CA ARG A 150 -18.84 -3.34 -23.05
C ARG A 150 -19.26 -4.41 -24.03
N GLY A 151 -19.25 -5.68 -23.62
CA GLY A 151 -19.75 -6.80 -24.39
C GLY A 151 -21.22 -6.70 -24.78
N SER A 152 -22.01 -5.97 -23.98
CA SER A 152 -23.42 -5.70 -24.28
C SER A 152 -23.61 -4.73 -25.45
N VAL A 153 -22.54 -4.06 -25.90
CA VAL A 153 -22.54 -3.23 -27.11
C VAL A 153 -22.32 -4.14 -28.32
N ALA A 154 -23.30 -4.16 -29.22
CA ALA A 154 -23.26 -5.00 -30.41
C ALA A 154 -21.95 -4.84 -31.21
N GLY A 155 -21.30 -5.97 -31.47
CA GLY A 155 -20.05 -6.01 -32.22
C GLY A 155 -18.78 -5.75 -31.41
N PHE A 156 -18.85 -5.58 -30.09
CA PHE A 156 -17.64 -5.48 -29.24
C PHE A 156 -16.91 -6.83 -29.11
N TYR A 157 -17.64 -7.92 -28.88
CA TYR A 157 -17.08 -9.27 -28.81
C TYR A 157 -16.69 -9.77 -30.20
N GLN A 158 -15.39 -9.68 -30.51
CA GLN A 158 -14.78 -10.13 -31.75
C GLN A 158 -13.51 -10.92 -31.44
N TRP A 159 -13.21 -11.92 -32.27
CA TRP A 159 -12.01 -12.75 -32.11
C TRP A 159 -10.72 -11.93 -32.08
N SER A 160 -10.56 -10.98 -33.01
CA SER A 160 -9.39 -10.09 -33.06
C SER A 160 -9.21 -9.27 -31.79
N ARG A 161 -10.31 -8.85 -31.15
CA ARG A 161 -10.30 -8.15 -29.87
C ARG A 161 -9.90 -9.09 -28.73
N GLY A 162 -10.44 -10.32 -28.70
CA GLY A 162 -10.01 -11.35 -27.77
C GLY A 162 -8.49 -11.59 -27.82
N VAL A 163 -7.92 -11.71 -29.02
CA VAL A 163 -6.47 -11.87 -29.22
C VAL A 163 -5.67 -10.66 -28.73
N GLN A 164 -6.12 -9.44 -28.99
CA GLN A 164 -5.47 -8.21 -28.48
C GLN A 164 -5.46 -8.17 -26.95
N ILE A 165 -6.60 -8.42 -26.33
CA ILE A 165 -6.74 -8.40 -24.86
C ILE A 165 -5.90 -9.53 -24.24
N ARG A 166 -5.89 -10.73 -24.86
CA ARG A 166 -5.07 -11.87 -24.42
C ARG A 166 -3.59 -11.52 -24.42
N ALA A 167 -3.08 -10.94 -25.50
CA ALA A 167 -1.69 -10.54 -25.59
C ALA A 167 -1.31 -9.45 -24.56
N ASN A 168 -2.22 -8.51 -24.25
CA ASN A 168 -2.00 -7.55 -23.16
C ASN A 168 -1.97 -8.23 -21.79
N LEU A 169 -2.88 -9.18 -21.54
CA LEU A 169 -2.91 -9.95 -20.30
C LEU A 169 -1.67 -10.83 -20.16
N ASP A 170 -1.17 -11.44 -21.23
CA ASP A 170 0.07 -12.23 -21.24
C ASP A 170 1.26 -11.38 -20.79
N MET A 171 1.39 -10.14 -21.28
CA MET A 171 2.46 -9.25 -20.83
C MET A 171 2.38 -8.94 -19.32
N LEU A 172 1.17 -8.79 -18.76
CA LEU A 172 0.98 -8.62 -17.31
C LEU A 172 1.37 -9.89 -16.55
N MET A 173 0.96 -11.05 -17.05
CA MET A 173 1.26 -12.36 -16.46
C MET A 173 2.76 -12.68 -16.51
N ASP A 174 3.41 -12.44 -17.64
CA ASP A 174 4.85 -12.63 -17.85
C ASP A 174 5.67 -11.71 -16.94
N TRP A 175 5.25 -10.46 -16.79
CA TRP A 175 5.87 -9.55 -15.82
C TRP A 175 5.72 -10.08 -14.39
N SER A 176 4.52 -10.50 -13.98
CA SER A 176 4.28 -11.09 -12.65
C SER A 176 5.13 -12.35 -12.42
N GLN A 177 5.26 -13.21 -13.43
CA GLN A 177 6.12 -14.38 -13.40
C GLN A 177 7.60 -14.00 -13.22
N SER A 178 8.08 -12.96 -13.91
CA SER A 178 9.47 -12.52 -13.86
C SER A 178 9.92 -12.03 -12.48
N ILE A 179 8.97 -11.59 -11.64
CA ILE A 179 9.22 -11.13 -10.26
C ILE A 179 8.82 -12.17 -9.20
N GLY A 180 8.45 -13.39 -9.61
CA GLY A 180 8.10 -14.48 -8.69
C GLY A 180 6.65 -14.45 -8.16
N LEU A 181 5.77 -13.65 -8.76
CA LEU A 181 4.34 -13.57 -8.40
C LEU A 181 3.41 -14.30 -9.40
N GLY A 182 3.96 -15.20 -10.21
CA GLY A 182 3.24 -15.87 -11.30
C GLY A 182 2.07 -16.76 -10.84
N ASP A 183 2.28 -17.57 -9.80
CA ASP A 183 1.23 -18.43 -9.24
C ASP A 183 0.09 -17.59 -8.66
N LEU A 184 0.43 -16.55 -7.92
CA LEU A 184 -0.52 -15.61 -7.33
C LEU A 184 -1.33 -14.86 -8.41
N ALA A 185 -0.65 -14.37 -9.45
CA ALA A 185 -1.31 -13.73 -10.58
C ALA A 185 -2.28 -14.70 -11.29
N SER A 186 -1.87 -15.95 -11.48
CA SER A 186 -2.69 -16.98 -12.13
C SER A 186 -3.95 -17.30 -11.34
N GLU A 187 -3.83 -17.40 -10.01
CA GLU A 187 -4.95 -17.64 -9.11
C GLU A 187 -5.98 -16.49 -9.15
N PHE A 188 -5.52 -15.24 -9.06
CA PHE A 188 -6.43 -14.09 -8.94
C PHE A 188 -6.95 -13.54 -10.26
N LEU A 189 -6.23 -13.74 -11.38
CA LEU A 189 -6.64 -13.30 -12.72
C LEU A 189 -7.38 -14.38 -13.52
N GLN A 190 -7.64 -15.56 -12.93
CA GLN A 190 -8.21 -16.73 -13.61
C GLN A 190 -9.50 -16.45 -14.36
N LYS A 191 -10.40 -15.64 -13.80
CA LYS A 191 -11.74 -15.42 -14.35
C LYS A 191 -11.70 -14.51 -15.58
N PHE A 192 -10.96 -13.40 -15.48
CA PHE A 192 -10.69 -12.53 -16.62
C PHE A 192 -9.90 -13.28 -17.71
N SER A 193 -8.91 -14.10 -17.32
CA SER A 193 -8.16 -14.97 -18.23
C SER A 193 -9.09 -15.93 -18.99
N ALA A 194 -10.02 -16.60 -18.30
CA ALA A 194 -10.99 -17.50 -18.92
C ALA A 194 -11.93 -16.77 -19.91
N ALA A 195 -12.42 -15.59 -19.54
CA ALA A 195 -13.27 -14.76 -20.42
C ALA A 195 -12.53 -14.34 -21.70
N VAL A 196 -11.29 -13.87 -21.54
CA VAL A 196 -10.45 -13.44 -22.67
C VAL A 196 -10.05 -14.62 -23.54
N ASN A 197 -9.75 -15.78 -22.95
CA ASN A 197 -9.48 -17.01 -23.68
C ASN A 197 -10.69 -17.41 -24.53
N LEU A 198 -11.90 -17.35 -23.98
CA LEU A 198 -13.13 -17.61 -24.75
C LEU A 198 -13.24 -16.69 -25.98
N LEU A 199 -12.98 -15.39 -25.81
CA LEU A 199 -13.01 -14.43 -26.93
C LEU A 199 -11.88 -14.68 -27.93
N ALA A 200 -10.73 -15.18 -27.48
CA ALA A 200 -9.59 -15.50 -28.33
C ALA A 200 -9.71 -16.88 -29.02
N THR A 201 -10.65 -17.73 -28.60
CA THR A 201 -10.93 -19.01 -29.26
C THR A 201 -11.56 -18.77 -30.64
N PRO A 202 -11.02 -19.40 -31.72
CA PRO A 202 -11.59 -19.28 -33.06
C PRO A 202 -13.07 -19.67 -33.08
N LYS A 203 -13.86 -18.96 -33.90
CA LYS A 203 -15.31 -19.18 -33.98
C LYS A 203 -15.64 -20.60 -34.40
N GLU A 204 -14.84 -21.18 -35.30
CA GLU A 204 -15.00 -22.54 -35.81
C GLU A 204 -14.88 -23.56 -34.67
N THR A 205 -13.95 -23.34 -33.73
CA THR A 205 -13.77 -24.18 -32.54
C THR A 205 -14.94 -24.03 -31.57
N LEU A 206 -15.39 -22.78 -31.31
CA LEU A 206 -16.54 -22.54 -30.43
C LEU A 206 -17.82 -23.17 -30.98
N LEU A 207 -18.04 -23.12 -32.30
CA LEU A 207 -19.22 -23.72 -32.96
C LEU A 207 -19.24 -25.25 -32.90
N GLN A 208 -18.08 -25.89 -32.70
CA GLN A 208 -17.99 -27.35 -32.54
C GLN A 208 -18.19 -27.81 -31.10
N ALA A 209 -18.12 -26.90 -30.13
CA ALA A 209 -18.23 -27.20 -28.72
C ALA A 209 -19.70 -27.15 -28.24
N SER A 210 -20.11 -28.16 -27.48
CA SER A 210 -21.40 -28.16 -26.78
C SER A 210 -21.35 -27.29 -25.53
N TRP A 211 -22.51 -26.85 -25.03
CA TRP A 211 -22.65 -26.16 -23.76
C TRP A 211 -21.89 -26.85 -22.61
N THR A 212 -22.02 -28.17 -22.47
CA THR A 212 -21.31 -28.94 -21.43
C THR A 212 -19.79 -28.88 -21.59
N SER A 213 -19.28 -28.96 -22.82
CA SER A 213 -17.84 -28.83 -23.09
C SER A 213 -17.33 -27.44 -22.72
N LEU A 214 -18.07 -26.39 -23.11
CA LEU A 214 -17.73 -25.00 -22.79
C LEU A 214 -17.78 -24.73 -21.28
N ARG A 215 -18.74 -25.32 -20.55
CA ARG A 215 -18.81 -25.24 -19.08
C ARG A 215 -17.60 -25.88 -18.40
N MET A 216 -17.07 -26.97 -18.95
CA MET A 216 -15.87 -27.62 -18.42
C MET A 216 -14.59 -26.84 -18.77
N GLU A 217 -14.46 -26.39 -20.01
CA GLU A 217 -13.27 -25.64 -20.47
C GLU A 217 -13.17 -24.27 -19.78
N PHE A 218 -14.30 -23.58 -19.60
CA PHE A 218 -14.38 -22.26 -18.97
C PHE A 218 -15.00 -22.34 -17.56
N ALA A 219 -14.57 -23.31 -16.75
CA ALA A 219 -15.12 -23.58 -15.41
C ALA A 219 -15.00 -22.39 -14.44
N ALA A 220 -14.05 -21.47 -14.67
CA ALA A 220 -13.91 -20.24 -13.87
C ALA A 220 -15.06 -19.23 -14.09
N LEU A 221 -15.83 -19.37 -15.18
CA LEU A 221 -16.99 -18.53 -15.48
C LEU A 221 -18.27 -19.16 -14.90
N LYS A 222 -19.14 -18.32 -14.34
CA LYS A 222 -20.50 -18.74 -13.96
C LYS A 222 -21.34 -19.04 -15.21
N PRO A 223 -22.40 -19.88 -15.12
CA PRO A 223 -23.32 -20.12 -16.24
C PRO A 223 -23.84 -18.84 -16.89
N ALA A 224 -24.30 -17.87 -16.09
CA ALA A 224 -24.77 -16.56 -16.57
C ALA A 224 -23.71 -15.81 -17.38
N GLN A 225 -22.46 -15.81 -16.91
CA GLN A 225 -21.33 -15.12 -17.53
C GLN A 225 -20.99 -15.74 -18.88
N LEU A 226 -20.85 -17.07 -18.93
CA LEU A 226 -20.57 -17.82 -20.15
C LEU A 226 -21.67 -17.61 -21.19
N HIS A 227 -22.93 -17.78 -20.79
CA HIS A 227 -24.08 -17.63 -21.67
C HIS A 227 -24.19 -16.20 -22.22
N HIS A 228 -23.98 -15.19 -21.37
CA HIS A 228 -23.94 -13.78 -21.79
C HIS A 228 -22.88 -13.55 -22.88
N MET A 229 -21.65 -14.01 -22.66
CA MET A 229 -20.56 -13.85 -23.65
C MET A 229 -20.86 -14.52 -24.98
N LEU A 230 -21.35 -15.77 -24.97
CA LEU A 230 -21.68 -16.51 -26.19
C LEU A 230 -22.83 -15.85 -26.97
N ARG A 231 -23.88 -15.39 -26.26
CA ARG A 231 -25.01 -14.70 -26.86
C ARG A 231 -24.54 -13.43 -27.57
N GLU A 232 -23.80 -12.57 -26.87
CA GLU A 232 -23.33 -11.30 -27.42
C GLU A 232 -22.27 -11.48 -28.52
N TYR A 233 -21.45 -12.53 -28.47
CA TYR A 233 -20.53 -12.88 -29.57
C TYR A 233 -21.27 -13.29 -30.85
N SER A 234 -22.48 -13.85 -30.71
CA SER A 234 -23.36 -14.20 -31.83
C SER A 234 -24.28 -13.05 -32.30
N ALA A 235 -24.26 -11.89 -31.62
CA ALA A 235 -25.17 -10.77 -31.90
C ALA A 235 -25.08 -10.34 -33.38
N GLY A 236 -26.13 -10.71 -34.14
CA GLY A 236 -26.20 -10.55 -35.60
C GLY A 236 -26.58 -11.82 -36.36
N LYS A 237 -26.56 -13.00 -35.72
CA LYS A 237 -27.06 -14.29 -36.23
C LYS A 237 -27.79 -15.05 -35.11
N ALA A 238 -28.57 -16.08 -35.45
CA ALA A 238 -29.17 -16.95 -34.45
C ALA A 238 -28.09 -17.65 -33.62
N CYS A 239 -28.24 -17.67 -32.29
CA CYS A 239 -27.36 -18.42 -31.39
C CYS A 239 -27.41 -19.91 -31.78
N PRO A 240 -26.26 -20.59 -31.93
CA PRO A 240 -26.20 -22.02 -32.18
C PRO A 240 -27.00 -22.82 -31.14
N ALA A 241 -27.72 -23.86 -31.58
CA ALA A 241 -28.50 -24.70 -30.67
C ALA A 241 -27.60 -25.41 -29.64
N GLU A 242 -26.36 -25.71 -30.04
CA GLU A 242 -25.33 -26.38 -29.25
C GLU A 242 -24.85 -25.55 -28.05
N TRP A 243 -25.02 -24.23 -28.08
CA TRP A 243 -24.70 -23.32 -26.98
C TRP A 243 -25.90 -23.09 -26.03
N SER A 244 -27.03 -23.71 -26.29
CA SER A 244 -28.20 -23.60 -25.43
C SER A 244 -27.90 -24.20 -24.05
N PRO A 245 -28.28 -23.52 -22.95
CA PRO A 245 -28.07 -24.04 -21.61
C PRO A 245 -28.72 -25.42 -21.42
N SER A 246 -28.08 -26.25 -20.58
CA SER A 246 -28.71 -27.47 -20.08
C SER A 246 -29.97 -27.11 -19.25
N PRO A 247 -30.96 -28.00 -19.13
CA PRO A 247 -32.14 -27.73 -18.30
C PRO A 247 -31.79 -27.46 -16.83
N GLU A 248 -30.66 -28.00 -16.35
CA GLU A 248 -30.13 -27.78 -14.99
C GLU A 248 -29.53 -26.37 -14.84
N ASP A 249 -28.80 -25.89 -15.85
CA ASP A 249 -28.17 -24.56 -15.83
C ASP A 249 -29.12 -23.43 -16.25
N THR A 250 -30.31 -23.74 -16.76
CA THR A 250 -31.20 -22.73 -17.39
C THR A 250 -31.55 -21.61 -16.41
N GLU A 251 -31.88 -21.93 -15.16
CA GLU A 251 -32.18 -20.91 -14.14
C GLU A 251 -30.94 -20.05 -13.83
N ASP A 252 -29.78 -20.68 -13.66
CA ASP A 252 -28.51 -19.99 -13.36
C ASP A 252 -28.08 -19.08 -14.50
N THR A 253 -28.34 -19.44 -15.76
CA THR A 253 -28.03 -18.57 -16.91
C THR A 253 -28.89 -17.32 -17.03
N LEU A 254 -30.08 -17.33 -16.40
CA LEU A 254 -31.01 -16.20 -16.38
C LEU A 254 -30.76 -15.24 -15.21
N ARG A 255 -29.91 -15.62 -14.25
CA ARG A 255 -29.53 -14.75 -13.12
C ARG A 255 -28.61 -13.64 -13.59
N THR A 256 -29.19 -12.53 -14.02
CA THR A 256 -28.44 -11.33 -14.45
C THR A 256 -27.56 -10.73 -13.35
N ALA A 257 -27.93 -10.95 -12.08
CA ALA A 257 -27.11 -10.56 -10.92
C ALA A 257 -25.74 -11.27 -10.89
N ASP A 258 -25.60 -12.42 -11.54
CA ASP A 258 -24.37 -13.20 -11.59
C ASP A 258 -23.42 -12.80 -12.74
N ILE A 259 -23.82 -11.89 -13.62
CA ILE A 259 -23.01 -11.47 -14.77
C ILE A 259 -21.79 -10.67 -14.33
N LEU A 260 -21.95 -9.78 -13.34
CA LEU A 260 -20.87 -8.97 -12.80
C LEU A 260 -20.28 -9.61 -11.53
N GLU A 261 -19.00 -9.38 -11.31
CA GLU A 261 -18.28 -9.76 -10.12
C GLU A 261 -18.49 -8.73 -9.02
N SER A 262 -18.77 -9.21 -7.81
CA SER A 262 -18.75 -8.38 -6.61
C SER A 262 -17.31 -8.19 -6.12
N PHE A 263 -17.05 -7.03 -5.50
CA PHE A 263 -15.80 -6.74 -4.79
C PHE A 263 -15.80 -7.24 -3.34
N ASP A 264 -16.89 -7.84 -2.86
CA ASP A 264 -17.04 -8.28 -1.46
C ASP A 264 -16.15 -9.47 -1.12
N ASN A 265 -15.83 -10.32 -2.09
CA ASN A 265 -15.03 -11.54 -1.91
C ASN A 265 -13.53 -11.30 -2.05
N HIS A 266 -13.04 -10.18 -1.50
CA HIS A 266 -11.63 -9.86 -1.54
C HIS A 266 -10.81 -10.76 -0.58
N PRO A 267 -9.51 -10.98 -0.84
CA PRO A 267 -8.65 -11.70 0.10
C PRO A 267 -8.69 -11.11 1.50
N PRO A 268 -8.76 -11.92 2.57
CA PRO A 268 -8.71 -11.43 3.94
C PRO A 268 -7.29 -10.98 4.30
N LEU A 269 -7.18 -10.04 5.24
CA LEU A 269 -5.91 -9.68 5.87
C LEU A 269 -5.62 -10.69 6.99
N ILE A 270 -4.53 -11.44 6.85
CA ILE A 270 -4.05 -12.44 7.80
C ILE A 270 -2.73 -11.94 8.37
N LEU A 271 -2.65 -11.80 9.69
CA LEU A 271 -1.44 -11.33 10.35
C LEU A 271 -0.34 -12.41 10.30
N PRO A 272 0.93 -12.02 10.14
CA PRO A 272 2.03 -12.98 10.06
C PRO A 272 2.26 -13.69 11.40
N SER A 273 2.88 -14.87 11.32
CA SER A 273 3.19 -15.70 12.50
C SER A 273 4.66 -16.06 12.65
N SER A 274 5.49 -15.75 11.66
CA SER A 274 6.94 -16.04 11.66
C SER A 274 7.68 -14.98 10.85
N THR A 275 9.02 -15.06 10.75
CA THR A 275 9.87 -14.18 9.91
C THR A 275 9.89 -12.70 10.25
N PHE A 276 9.94 -12.39 11.55
CA PHE A 276 10.08 -11.01 12.05
C PHE A 276 11.54 -10.59 12.18
N HIS A 277 11.78 -9.28 12.18
CA HIS A 277 13.13 -8.72 12.24
C HIS A 277 13.54 -8.39 13.68
N LEU A 278 12.59 -8.01 14.53
CA LEU A 278 12.86 -7.58 15.89
C LEU A 278 13.08 -8.78 16.84
N GLU A 279 14.33 -9.20 16.99
CA GLU A 279 14.75 -10.22 17.97
C GLU A 279 15.71 -9.61 19.00
N LEU A 280 15.29 -9.46 20.28
CA LEU A 280 16.14 -8.89 21.34
C LEU A 280 17.35 -9.78 21.69
N SER A 281 17.20 -11.09 21.50
CA SER A 281 18.19 -12.09 21.90
C SER A 281 19.35 -12.25 20.91
N LYS A 282 19.28 -11.62 19.73
CA LYS A 282 20.30 -11.74 18.69
C LYS A 282 21.42 -10.73 18.94
N PRO A 283 22.71 -11.13 18.93
CA PRO A 283 23.80 -10.19 19.05
C PRO A 283 23.77 -9.21 17.87
N THR A 284 23.79 -7.91 18.18
CA THR A 284 23.84 -6.88 17.14
C THR A 284 25.17 -6.99 16.39
N VAL A 285 25.14 -7.17 15.08
CA VAL A 285 26.35 -7.32 14.24
C VAL A 285 26.60 -6.12 13.32
N GLU A 286 25.84 -5.04 13.49
CA GLU A 286 25.85 -3.91 12.56
C GLU A 286 27.07 -2.98 12.77
N PRO A 287 28.04 -2.95 11.83
CA PRO A 287 29.29 -2.21 12.02
C PRO A 287 29.08 -0.70 12.14
N ALA A 288 28.06 -0.18 11.46
CA ALA A 288 27.72 1.24 11.50
C ALA A 288 27.30 1.68 12.91
N LEU A 289 26.49 0.86 13.60
CA LEU A 289 26.08 1.12 14.98
C LEU A 289 27.29 1.12 15.91
N PHE A 290 28.17 0.13 15.80
CA PHE A 290 29.41 0.07 16.58
C PHE A 290 30.31 1.29 16.33
N GLN A 291 30.40 1.75 15.09
CA GLN A 291 31.15 2.96 14.76
C GLN A 291 30.53 4.21 15.42
N GLN A 292 29.21 4.34 15.44
CA GLN A 292 28.54 5.45 16.13
C GLN A 292 28.71 5.37 17.65
N LEU A 293 28.61 4.16 18.23
CA LEU A 293 28.87 3.92 19.65
C LEU A 293 30.30 4.28 20.04
N ALA A 294 31.29 3.93 19.22
CA ALA A 294 32.68 4.31 19.44
C ALA A 294 32.87 5.83 19.39
N ARG A 295 32.21 6.52 18.43
CA ARG A 295 32.22 8.00 18.37
C ARG A 295 31.58 8.63 19.60
N LEU A 296 30.47 8.05 20.09
CA LEU A 296 29.80 8.51 21.31
C LEU A 296 30.70 8.30 22.53
N GLN A 297 31.34 7.13 22.65
CA GLN A 297 32.30 6.86 23.73
C GLN A 297 33.45 7.86 23.74
N ASP A 298 34.08 8.11 22.58
CA ASP A 298 35.16 9.09 22.46
C ASP A 298 34.69 10.51 22.84
N PHE A 299 33.49 10.90 22.42
CA PHE A 299 32.90 12.17 22.80
C PHE A 299 32.68 12.29 24.32
N VAL A 300 32.11 11.24 24.95
CA VAL A 300 31.89 11.20 26.41
C VAL A 300 33.23 11.25 27.15
N VAL A 301 34.26 10.53 26.70
CA VAL A 301 35.61 10.59 27.31
C VAL A 301 36.19 12.00 27.21
N ARG A 302 36.06 12.67 26.07
CA ARG A 302 36.54 14.06 25.89
C ARG A 302 35.82 15.05 26.82
N LEU A 303 34.52 14.87 27.09
CA LEU A 303 33.80 15.68 28.06
C LEU A 303 34.38 15.54 29.47
N HIS A 304 34.61 14.31 29.93
CA HIS A 304 35.20 14.05 31.26
C HIS A 304 36.64 14.56 31.39
N CYS A 305 37.43 14.52 30.31
CA CYS A 305 38.77 15.12 30.31
C CYS A 305 38.74 16.65 30.32
N SER A 306 37.74 17.28 29.72
CA SER A 306 37.62 18.75 29.73
C SER A 306 37.21 19.30 31.11
N GLU A 307 36.41 18.56 31.88
CA GLU A 307 36.02 18.93 33.25
C GLU A 307 37.18 18.77 34.24
N THR A 308 37.97 17.70 34.11
CA THR A 308 39.12 17.44 35.00
C THR A 308 40.30 18.40 34.80
N VAL A 309 40.47 18.96 33.60
CA VAL A 309 41.49 20.00 33.32
C VAL A 309 41.03 21.38 33.83
N ALA A 310 39.73 21.67 33.86
CA ALA A 310 39.20 22.92 34.42
C ALA A 310 39.29 22.99 35.96
N GLU A 311 39.24 21.86 36.66
CA GLU A 311 39.39 21.82 38.12
C GLU A 311 40.86 21.79 38.61
N GLN A 312 41.83 21.44 37.75
CA GLN A 312 43.25 21.38 38.14
C GLN A 312 44.05 22.68 37.94
N ASP A 313 43.49 23.71 37.31
CA ASP A 313 44.18 25.01 37.12
C ASP A 313 43.91 26.04 38.26
N GLY A 314 43.35 25.59 39.38
CA GLY A 314 43.21 26.39 40.61
C GLY A 314 44.51 26.48 41.43
N GLY A 315 45.60 27.07 40.88
CA GLY A 315 46.92 26.90 41.52
C GLY A 315 48.08 27.86 41.22
N LYS A 316 47.87 29.18 41.22
CA LYS A 316 48.85 30.28 41.47
C LYS A 316 49.99 30.54 40.46
N GLN A 317 50.02 31.75 39.88
CA GLN A 317 50.77 32.91 40.42
C GLN A 317 50.53 34.20 39.61
N VAL A 318 50.27 35.30 40.34
CA VAL A 318 50.35 36.71 39.92
C VAL A 318 51.74 37.23 40.29
N PRO A 319 52.33 38.19 39.53
CA PRO A 319 52.57 39.49 40.14
C PRO A 319 52.23 40.70 39.26
N ASN A 320 51.85 41.77 39.97
CA ASN A 320 51.37 43.09 39.60
C ASN A 320 52.21 43.92 38.61
N GLY A 321 51.52 44.84 37.91
CA GLY A 321 52.14 46.01 37.26
C GLY A 321 51.17 47.01 36.60
N LEU A 322 50.41 47.77 37.41
CA LEU A 322 49.97 49.17 37.25
C LEU A 322 49.46 49.74 35.88
N SER A 323 48.14 49.96 35.83
CA SER A 323 47.40 51.20 35.48
C SER A 323 47.79 52.07 34.28
N ALA A 324 46.86 52.25 33.31
CA ALA A 324 46.19 53.53 33.01
C ALA A 324 45.36 53.47 31.71
N HIS A 325 44.11 53.91 31.81
CA HIS A 325 43.28 54.68 30.87
C HIS A 325 43.47 54.61 29.33
N GLN A 326 42.29 54.53 28.69
CA GLN A 326 41.83 55.14 27.43
C GLN A 326 41.55 54.21 26.23
N VAL A 327 40.23 54.12 25.92
CA VAL A 327 39.53 54.40 24.64
C VAL A 327 40.10 53.81 23.33
N VAL A 328 39.17 53.48 22.41
CA VAL A 328 39.34 53.17 20.96
C VAL A 328 39.61 51.69 20.69
N SER A 329 39.03 50.96 19.75
CA SER A 329 37.85 51.05 18.87
C SER A 329 37.78 49.66 18.22
N GLY A 330 36.59 49.12 17.96
CA GLY A 330 36.46 47.91 17.13
C GLY A 330 36.95 48.19 15.70
N PRO A 331 37.69 47.27 15.06
CA PRO A 331 38.10 47.47 13.68
C PRO A 331 36.91 47.20 12.75
N SER A 332 36.53 48.28 12.07
CA SER A 332 35.65 48.29 10.92
C SER A 332 36.36 47.76 9.67
N ALA A 333 35.52 47.35 8.73
CA ALA A 333 35.69 46.80 7.39
C ALA A 333 36.83 47.33 6.49
N GLY A 334 37.12 46.50 5.47
CA GLY A 334 37.39 46.94 4.10
C GLY A 334 37.55 45.75 3.13
N PRO A 335 37.30 45.90 1.82
CA PRO A 335 36.22 46.67 1.18
C PRO A 335 35.45 45.86 0.10
N CYS A 336 34.20 46.24 -0.17
CA CYS A 336 33.49 45.90 -1.42
C CYS A 336 33.94 46.83 -2.57
N PRO A 337 33.65 46.47 -3.83
CA PRO A 337 33.23 47.42 -4.84
C PRO A 337 31.72 47.30 -5.15
N GLU A 338 31.19 48.44 -5.56
CA GLU A 338 29.79 48.82 -5.72
C GLU A 338 29.09 48.21 -6.94
N GLY A 339 27.75 48.22 -6.91
CA GLY A 339 26.85 47.86 -8.01
C GLY A 339 25.37 47.98 -7.62
N GLU A 340 24.93 49.24 -7.46
CA GLU A 340 23.60 49.87 -7.50
C GLU A 340 22.25 49.07 -7.51
N HIS A 341 21.33 49.56 -6.66
CA HIS A 341 19.86 49.76 -6.81
C HIS A 341 18.97 48.55 -7.21
N ASP A 342 17.87 48.20 -6.53
CA ASP A 342 16.77 49.07 -6.10
C ASP A 342 15.81 48.41 -5.07
N ARG A 343 15.03 49.25 -4.39
CA ARG A 343 14.14 49.04 -3.22
C ARG A 343 13.00 48.00 -3.37
N ALA A 344 12.69 47.27 -2.28
CA ALA A 344 11.52 47.53 -1.39
C ALA A 344 11.16 46.34 -0.46
N SER A 345 11.11 46.60 0.85
CA SER A 345 10.30 45.90 1.88
C SER A 345 9.47 46.99 2.58
N PRO A 346 8.40 46.73 3.39
CA PRO A 346 8.44 45.91 4.63
C PRO A 346 7.08 45.15 4.85
N ALA A 347 6.73 44.42 5.91
CA ALA A 347 7.19 44.29 7.29
C ALA A 347 6.59 42.99 7.87
N GLU A 348 7.31 42.29 8.76
CA GLU A 348 6.72 41.52 9.86
C GLU A 348 6.44 42.45 11.06
N PRO A 349 5.72 41.99 12.10
CA PRO A 349 6.50 41.56 13.27
C PRO A 349 5.98 40.29 13.96
N ALA A 350 6.92 39.71 14.69
CA ALA A 350 6.90 38.41 15.34
C ALA A 350 6.21 38.36 16.73
N GLN A 351 6.10 37.11 17.20
CA GLN A 351 6.04 36.59 18.59
C GLN A 351 4.68 36.29 19.22
N ALA A 352 4.42 35.00 19.49
CA ALA A 352 4.29 34.48 20.86
C ALA A 352 4.29 32.93 20.90
N ARG A 353 4.91 32.39 21.95
CA ARG A 353 5.06 30.97 22.30
C ARG A 353 3.73 30.32 22.71
N GLY A 354 3.58 29.03 22.37
CA GLY A 354 3.16 27.99 23.32
C GLY A 354 1.74 27.40 23.18
N SER A 355 1.71 26.06 23.18
CA SER A 355 0.72 25.18 23.81
C SER A 355 -0.36 24.51 22.93
N HIS A 356 -0.28 23.17 22.91
CA HIS A 356 -1.30 22.14 22.65
C HIS A 356 -2.10 22.17 21.32
N GLY A 357 -1.92 21.11 20.52
CA GLY A 357 -2.70 20.83 19.32
C GLY A 357 -4.11 20.35 19.66
N ASP A 358 -5.10 21.13 19.21
CA ASP A 358 -6.52 20.82 19.31
C ASP A 358 -6.95 19.80 18.25
N LEU A 359 -6.92 18.51 18.61
CA LEU A 359 -7.60 17.44 17.85
C LEU A 359 -9.13 17.64 17.82
N SER A 360 -9.69 18.37 18.79
CA SER A 360 -11.12 18.72 18.90
C SER A 360 -11.63 19.60 17.74
N SER A 361 -10.76 20.46 17.18
CA SER A 361 -11.10 21.36 16.08
C SER A 361 -11.43 20.59 14.79
N CYS A 362 -10.71 19.50 14.52
CA CYS A 362 -10.89 18.73 13.30
C CYS A 362 -12.19 17.90 13.33
N GLU A 363 -12.56 17.39 14.50
CA GLU A 363 -13.80 16.65 14.72
C GLU A 363 -15.04 17.56 14.64
N ALA A 364 -14.96 18.79 15.19
CA ALA A 364 -16.02 19.79 15.09
C ALA A 364 -16.25 20.25 13.62
N VAL A 365 -15.19 20.35 12.82
CA VAL A 365 -15.29 20.72 11.41
C VAL A 365 -15.89 19.59 10.57
N LEU A 366 -15.57 18.33 10.86
CA LEU A 366 -16.12 17.16 10.17
C LEU A 366 -17.61 16.94 10.49
N THR A 367 -18.00 17.06 11.76
CA THR A 367 -19.41 16.95 12.18
C THR A 367 -20.26 18.07 11.58
N GLN A 368 -19.75 19.30 11.49
CA GLN A 368 -20.46 20.40 10.83
C GLN A 368 -20.61 20.18 9.32
N LYS A 369 -19.62 19.58 8.65
CA LYS A 369 -19.71 19.25 7.22
C LYS A 369 -20.69 18.11 6.93
N LEU A 370 -20.73 17.08 7.78
CA LEU A 370 -21.71 15.98 7.69
C LEU A 370 -23.15 16.50 7.85
N LYS A 371 -23.38 17.39 8.82
CA LYS A 371 -24.69 17.97 9.06
C LYS A 371 -25.18 18.85 7.89
N ASN A 372 -24.26 19.56 7.23
CA ASN A 372 -24.57 20.34 6.03
C ASN A 372 -24.88 19.46 4.80
N LEU A 373 -24.27 18.29 4.69
CA LEU A 373 -24.56 17.32 3.62
C LEU A 373 -25.91 16.63 3.81
N GLU A 374 -26.29 16.32 5.04
CA GLU A 374 -27.62 15.76 5.36
C GLU A 374 -28.74 16.76 5.05
N LEU A 375 -28.55 18.04 5.39
CA LEU A 375 -29.53 19.10 5.08
C LEU A 375 -29.73 19.31 3.58
N GLN A 376 -28.68 19.14 2.77
CA GLN A 376 -28.78 19.23 1.30
C GLN A 376 -29.53 18.05 0.66
N ASN A 377 -29.54 16.87 1.30
CA ASN A 377 -30.28 15.71 0.83
C ASN A 377 -31.78 15.71 1.22
N THR A 378 -32.18 16.56 2.17
CA THR A 378 -33.58 16.66 2.63
C THR A 378 -34.45 17.67 1.88
N LEU A 379 -33.91 18.39 0.89
CA LEU A 379 -34.69 19.31 0.07
C LEU A 379 -35.38 18.56 -1.08
N PRO A 380 -36.72 18.66 -1.24
CA PRO A 380 -37.40 18.01 -2.35
C PRO A 380 -36.95 18.63 -3.68
N ARG A 381 -36.42 17.80 -4.57
CA ARG A 381 -36.08 18.17 -5.95
C ARG A 381 -37.32 18.78 -6.62
N ARG A 382 -37.20 20.03 -7.05
CA ARG A 382 -38.19 20.74 -7.85
C ARG A 382 -37.95 20.51 -9.33
#